data_AF-A0A959VUY4-F1
#
_entry.id   AF-A0A959VUY4-F1
#
_cell.length_a   1.000
_cell.length_b   1.000
_cell.length_c   1.000
_cell.angle_alpha   90.00
_cell.angle_beta   90.00
_cell.angle_gamma   90.00
#
_symmetry.space_group_name_H-M   'P 1'
#
loop_
_entity.id
_entity.type
_entity.pdbx_description
1 polymer ?
#
loop_
_entity_poly.entity_id
_entity_poly.type
_entity_poly.pdbx_seq_one_letter_code
_entity_poly.pdbx_strand_id
1 'polypeptide(L)'
;MTDSSDLSGQLSPAGQDQRSPVLGYLIFFIGVTLLAYGITALWFGMRDVMDVGGYCAEGGPYEIRQTCPDSAELLMFTGIPAGIIGLFIAMLGAGRAARGAGGLLLLGWPALFISLGYNFIDYAINPPENMDGTVGWWICGVIFGLMGLPALLGIPMLVKAIQPERRTAVLMTFVLACGAGIVLGIVIRNAIG
;
A
#
# COMPACT_ATOMS: atom_id res chain seq x y z
N MET A 1 55.85 -26.82 -13.45
CA MET A 1 54.85 -27.02 -12.38
C MET A 1 54.45 -25.64 -11.91
N THR A 2 53.45 -25.07 -12.57
CA THR A 2 52.90 -23.74 -12.28
C THR A 2 51.78 -23.89 -11.27
N ASP A 3 51.91 -23.11 -10.21
CA ASP A 3 51.13 -23.14 -8.99
C ASP A 3 49.65 -22.85 -9.27
N SER A 4 48.77 -23.84 -9.05
CA SER A 4 47.33 -23.69 -9.21
C SER A 4 46.66 -23.08 -7.96
N SER A 5 47.45 -22.86 -6.91
CA SER A 5 46.97 -22.40 -5.60
C SER A 5 46.77 -20.88 -5.53
N ASP A 6 47.47 -20.10 -6.36
CA ASP A 6 47.32 -18.63 -6.39
C ASP A 6 46.04 -18.15 -7.09
N LEU A 7 45.48 -18.94 -8.01
CA LEU A 7 44.28 -18.54 -8.75
C LEU A 7 42.98 -18.70 -7.94
N SER A 8 43.01 -19.52 -6.89
CA SER A 8 41.84 -19.76 -6.03
C SER A 8 41.69 -18.70 -4.93
N GLY A 9 42.74 -17.94 -4.63
CA GLY A 9 42.68 -16.77 -3.73
C GLY A 9 42.08 -15.51 -4.39
N GLN A 10 42.19 -15.37 -5.71
CA GLN A 10 41.66 -14.21 -6.45
C GLN A 10 40.19 -14.33 -6.85
N LEU A 11 39.60 -15.52 -6.70
CA LEU A 11 38.15 -15.73 -6.83
C LEU A 11 37.42 -15.63 -5.48
N SER A 12 37.99 -14.92 -4.52
CA SER A 12 37.15 -14.30 -3.48
C SER A 12 36.33 -13.21 -4.16
N PRO A 13 34.98 -13.24 -4.15
CA PRO A 13 34.17 -12.10 -4.57
C PRO A 13 34.30 -10.98 -3.52
N ALA A 14 35.51 -10.43 -3.40
CA ALA A 14 35.82 -9.22 -2.67
C ALA A 14 35.15 -8.05 -3.41
N GLY A 15 33.87 -7.81 -3.08
CA GLY A 15 33.13 -6.67 -3.62
C GLY A 15 31.61 -6.81 -3.63
N GLN A 16 31.02 -7.97 -3.31
CA GLN A 16 29.56 -8.15 -3.44
C GLN A 16 28.73 -7.84 -2.19
N ASP A 17 29.32 -7.60 -1.02
CA ASP A 17 28.56 -7.44 0.24
C ASP A 17 28.77 -6.09 0.95
N GLN A 18 28.87 -5.01 0.17
CA GLN A 18 28.79 -3.64 0.71
C GLN A 18 27.68 -2.83 0.04
N ARG A 19 26.56 -3.47 -0.30
CA ARG A 19 25.31 -2.73 -0.50
C ARG A 19 24.90 -2.20 0.87
N SER A 20 25.09 -0.90 1.10
CA SER A 20 24.81 -0.31 2.41
C SER A 20 23.38 -0.67 2.86
N PRO A 21 23.22 -1.41 3.97
CA PRO A 21 21.91 -1.88 4.40
C PRO A 21 20.98 -0.71 4.75
N VAL A 22 21.58 0.42 5.17
CA VAL A 22 20.90 1.69 5.45
C VAL A 22 20.16 2.23 4.23
N LEU A 23 20.79 2.25 3.06
CA LEU A 23 20.14 2.70 1.84
C LEU A 23 18.93 1.81 1.48
N GLY A 24 19.05 0.50 1.72
CA GLY A 24 17.92 -0.43 1.56
C GLY A 24 16.73 -0.06 2.44
N TYR A 25 16.98 0.23 3.73
CA TYR A 25 15.93 0.65 4.67
C TYR A 25 15.29 1.99 4.28
N LEU A 26 16.08 2.98 3.84
CA LEU A 26 15.56 4.28 3.41
C LEU A 26 14.65 4.16 2.18
N ILE A 27 15.09 3.42 1.16
CA ILE A 27 14.28 3.18 -0.04
C ILE A 27 13.01 2.41 0.33
N PHE A 28 13.13 1.39 1.19
CA PHE A 28 11.98 0.61 1.67
C PHE A 28 10.98 1.49 2.42
N PHE A 29 11.46 2.35 3.32
CA PHE A 29 10.64 3.29 4.08
C PHE A 29 9.85 4.22 3.16
N ILE A 30 10.51 4.85 2.19
CA ILE A 30 9.87 5.76 1.22
C ILE A 30 8.80 5.02 0.43
N GLY A 31 9.12 3.84 -0.08
CA GLY A 31 8.17 3.05 -0.87
C GLY A 31 6.93 2.63 -0.07
N VAL A 32 7.12 2.13 1.16
CA VAL A 32 6.01 1.72 2.03
C VAL A 32 5.17 2.93 2.47
N THR A 33 5.81 4.08 2.70
CA THR A 33 5.11 5.34 3.02
C THR A 33 4.18 5.75 1.88
N LEU A 34 4.68 5.73 0.63
CA LEU A 34 3.88 6.04 -0.56
C LEU A 34 2.76 5.03 -0.80
N LEU A 35 3.02 3.74 -0.55
CA LEU A 35 1.99 2.70 -0.63
C LEU A 35 0.88 2.91 0.41
N ALA A 36 1.24 3.16 1.67
CA ALA A 36 0.29 3.43 2.74
C ALA A 36 -0.49 4.73 2.51
N TYR A 37 0.18 5.78 2.01
CA TYR A 37 -0.47 7.00 1.54
C TYR A 37 -1.49 6.70 0.45
N GLY A 38 -1.12 5.94 -0.58
CA GLY A 38 -2.02 5.60 -1.69
C GLY A 38 -3.28 4.86 -1.25
N ILE A 39 -3.16 3.91 -0.31
CA ILE A 39 -4.31 3.22 0.28
C ILE A 39 -5.17 4.19 1.10
N THR A 40 -4.55 5.09 1.88
CA THR A 40 -5.26 6.08 2.69
C THR A 40 -6.00 7.11 1.82
N ALA A 41 -5.37 7.56 0.73
CA ALA A 41 -5.98 8.47 -0.23
C ALA A 41 -7.16 7.80 -0.96
N LEU A 42 -7.01 6.53 -1.35
CA LEU A 42 -8.11 5.73 -1.92
C LEU A 42 -9.26 5.56 -0.93
N TRP A 43 -8.96 5.33 0.35
CA TRP A 43 -9.98 5.26 1.38
C TRP A 43 -10.81 6.55 1.45
N PHE A 44 -10.16 7.71 1.52
CA PHE A 44 -10.86 8.99 1.60
C PHE A 44 -11.59 9.34 0.29
N GLY A 45 -10.93 9.16 -0.85
CA GLY A 45 -11.55 9.45 -2.16
C GLY A 45 -12.77 8.57 -2.44
N MET A 46 -12.75 7.30 -1.99
CA MET A 46 -13.93 6.45 -2.08
C MET A 46 -15.10 6.99 -1.25
N ARG A 47 -14.84 7.50 -0.04
CA ARG A 47 -15.88 8.07 0.82
C ARG A 47 -16.50 9.32 0.20
N ASP A 48 -15.69 10.20 -0.38
CA ASP A 48 -16.18 11.36 -1.13
C ASP A 48 -17.12 10.96 -2.28
N VAL A 49 -16.76 9.91 -3.04
CA VAL A 49 -17.61 9.41 -4.14
C VAL A 49 -18.88 8.76 -3.59
N MET A 50 -18.79 8.05 -2.47
CA MET A 50 -19.95 7.42 -1.84
C MET A 50 -20.91 8.45 -1.23
N ASP A 51 -20.42 9.58 -0.73
CA ASP A 51 -21.24 10.69 -0.23
C ASP A 51 -22.14 11.30 -1.32
N VAL A 52 -21.70 11.31 -2.58
CA VAL A 52 -22.49 11.80 -3.74
C VAL A 52 -23.33 10.71 -4.42
N GLY A 53 -23.39 9.51 -3.85
CA GLY A 53 -24.22 8.41 -4.36
C GLY A 53 -23.45 7.22 -4.95
N GLY A 54 -22.12 7.19 -4.80
CA GLY A 54 -21.28 6.06 -5.21
C GLY A 54 -20.86 6.07 -6.67
N TYR A 55 -21.24 7.11 -7.42
CA TYR A 55 -20.79 7.35 -8.79
C TYR A 55 -20.76 8.85 -9.05
N CYS A 56 -19.72 9.29 -9.76
CA CYS A 56 -19.61 10.64 -10.27
C CYS A 56 -18.83 10.61 -11.58
N ALA A 57 -19.03 11.61 -12.42
CA ALA A 57 -18.29 11.77 -13.65
C ALA A 57 -18.01 13.24 -13.92
N GLU A 58 -16.89 13.52 -14.57
CA GLU A 58 -16.55 14.86 -15.05
C GLU A 58 -16.02 14.81 -16.48
N GLY A 59 -16.38 15.85 -17.24
CA GLY A 59 -16.05 15.97 -18.65
C GLY A 59 -16.80 15.01 -19.58
N GLY A 60 -16.49 15.11 -20.87
CA GLY A 60 -17.05 14.29 -21.95
C GLY A 60 -18.26 14.92 -22.67
N PRO A 61 -18.74 14.27 -23.74
CA PRO A 61 -19.87 14.77 -24.55
C PRO A 61 -21.25 14.40 -23.98
N TYR A 62 -21.31 13.85 -22.77
CA TYR A 62 -22.54 13.34 -22.15
C TYR A 62 -23.01 14.26 -21.02
N GLU A 63 -24.33 14.33 -20.81
CA GLU A 63 -24.94 15.07 -19.70
C GLU A 63 -24.57 14.42 -18.36
N ILE A 64 -23.76 15.10 -17.57
CA ILE A 64 -23.31 14.65 -16.26
C ILE A 64 -24.46 14.81 -15.27
N ARG A 65 -24.94 13.68 -14.74
CA ARG A 65 -26.00 13.66 -13.73
C ARG A 65 -25.49 13.92 -12.31
N GLN A 66 -24.23 13.57 -12.03
CA GLN A 66 -23.57 13.75 -10.73
C GLN A 66 -22.10 14.12 -10.95
N THR A 67 -21.72 15.32 -10.54
CA THR A 67 -20.36 15.88 -10.67
C THR A 67 -19.46 15.33 -9.56
N CYS A 68 -18.16 15.16 -9.81
CA CYS A 68 -17.26 14.63 -8.78
C CYS A 68 -16.89 15.72 -7.77
N PRO A 69 -16.66 15.36 -6.50
CA PRO A 69 -16.02 16.28 -5.57
C PRO A 69 -14.57 16.52 -5.98
N ASP A 70 -14.12 17.77 -6.01
CA ASP A 70 -12.73 18.15 -6.34
C ASP A 70 -11.69 17.39 -5.48
N SER A 71 -12.03 17.14 -4.21
CA SER A 71 -11.19 16.39 -3.27
C SER A 71 -11.03 14.92 -3.67
N ALA A 72 -12.08 14.30 -4.22
CA ALA A 72 -12.09 12.90 -4.62
C ALA A 72 -11.17 12.69 -5.83
N GLU A 73 -11.26 13.60 -6.81
CA GLU A 73 -10.43 13.57 -8.00
C GLU A 73 -8.95 13.65 -7.61
N LEU A 74 -8.57 14.67 -6.82
CA LEU A 74 -7.19 14.86 -6.41
C LEU A 74 -6.63 13.67 -5.62
N LEU A 75 -7.41 13.12 -4.69
CA LEU A 75 -6.99 11.97 -3.87
C LEU A 75 -6.84 10.70 -4.70
N MET A 76 -7.73 10.44 -5.65
CA MET A 76 -7.62 9.26 -6.52
C MET A 76 -6.48 9.39 -7.55
N PHE A 77 -6.34 10.56 -8.18
CA PHE A 77 -5.28 10.82 -9.16
C PHE A 77 -3.89 10.84 -8.54
N THR A 78 -3.75 11.26 -7.29
CA THR A 78 -2.45 11.21 -6.59
C THR A 78 -2.23 9.87 -5.89
N GLY A 79 -3.28 9.29 -5.31
CA GLY A 79 -3.20 8.07 -4.49
C GLY A 79 -2.84 6.82 -5.28
N ILE A 80 -3.49 6.57 -6.43
CA ILE A 80 -3.23 5.36 -7.23
C ILE A 80 -1.79 5.35 -7.77
N PRO A 81 -1.30 6.41 -8.46
CA PRO A 81 0.08 6.43 -8.95
C PRO A 81 1.10 6.40 -7.82
N ALA A 82 0.87 7.15 -6.72
CA ALA A 82 1.76 7.11 -5.56
C ALA A 82 1.84 5.71 -4.96
N GLY A 83 0.71 5.00 -4.83
CA GLY A 83 0.67 3.64 -4.33
C GLY A 83 1.43 2.65 -5.21
N ILE A 84 1.24 2.72 -6.54
CA ILE A 84 1.93 1.86 -7.51
C ILE A 84 3.44 2.15 -7.52
N ILE A 85 3.83 3.42 -7.63
CA ILE A 85 5.23 3.84 -7.60
C ILE A 85 5.86 3.43 -6.27
N GLY A 86 5.15 3.65 -5.16
CA GLY A 86 5.55 3.24 -3.83
C GLY A 86 5.81 1.75 -3.73
N LEU A 87 4.94 0.90 -4.31
CA LEU A 87 5.12 -0.55 -4.33
C LEU A 87 6.42 -0.96 -5.04
N PHE A 88 6.73 -0.38 -6.20
CA PHE A 88 7.96 -0.68 -6.93
C PHE A 88 9.21 -0.18 -6.18
N ILE A 89 9.16 1.03 -5.62
CA ILE A 89 10.24 1.56 -4.78
C ILE A 89 10.48 0.66 -3.57
N ALA A 90 9.39 0.25 -2.89
CA ALA A 90 9.47 -0.62 -1.73
C ALA A 90 10.05 -1.98 -2.09
N MET A 91 9.71 -2.54 -3.26
CA MET A 91 10.27 -3.81 -3.73
C MET A 91 11.79 -3.71 -3.94
N LEU A 92 12.25 -2.62 -4.55
CA LEU A 92 13.69 -2.35 -4.74
C LEU A 92 14.43 -2.16 -3.40
N GLY A 93 13.81 -1.45 -2.45
CA GLY A 93 14.34 -1.25 -1.11
C GLY A 93 14.39 -2.54 -0.31
N ALA A 94 13.32 -3.34 -0.34
CA ALA A 94 13.22 -4.62 0.35
C ALA A 94 14.30 -5.61 -0.10
N GLY A 95 14.55 -5.70 -1.41
CA GLY A 95 15.63 -6.54 -1.96
C GLY A 95 17.03 -6.12 -1.54
N ARG A 96 17.21 -4.88 -1.07
CA ARG A 96 18.48 -4.35 -0.52
C ARG A 96 18.54 -4.38 1.01
N ALA A 97 17.41 -4.28 1.70
CA ALA A 97 17.35 -4.19 3.16
C ALA A 97 17.60 -5.56 3.83
N ALA A 98 16.80 -6.57 3.47
CA ALA A 98 16.93 -7.93 4.01
C ALA A 98 16.22 -8.96 3.12
N ARG A 99 16.77 -10.17 3.08
CA ARG A 99 16.10 -11.30 2.41
C ARG A 99 14.77 -11.59 3.13
N GLY A 100 13.70 -11.71 2.35
CA GLY A 100 12.34 -11.95 2.85
C GLY A 100 11.54 -10.68 3.17
N ALA A 101 12.16 -9.49 3.25
CA ALA A 101 11.45 -8.24 3.54
C ALA A 101 10.36 -7.89 2.52
N GLY A 102 10.56 -8.27 1.25
CA GLY A 102 9.59 -8.01 0.18
C GLY A 102 8.26 -8.72 0.39
N GLY A 103 8.24 -9.81 1.18
CA GLY A 103 7.01 -10.50 1.55
C GLY A 103 6.03 -9.60 2.32
N LEU A 104 6.52 -8.61 3.07
CA LEU A 104 5.66 -7.66 3.80
C LEU A 104 4.80 -6.81 2.86
N LEU A 105 5.20 -6.61 1.60
CA LEU A 105 4.41 -5.86 0.62
C LEU A 105 3.12 -6.60 0.25
N LEU A 106 3.06 -7.92 0.44
CA LEU A 106 1.83 -8.68 0.29
C LEU A 106 0.76 -8.27 1.31
N LEU A 107 1.14 -7.62 2.41
CA LEU A 107 0.18 -7.02 3.35
C LEU A 107 -0.53 -5.80 2.78
N GLY A 108 -0.05 -5.23 1.67
CA GLY A 108 -0.79 -4.23 0.91
C GLY A 108 -2.13 -4.76 0.38
N TRP A 109 -2.22 -6.06 0.07
CA TRP A 109 -3.46 -6.70 -0.37
C TRP A 109 -4.56 -6.68 0.70
N PRO A 110 -4.38 -7.29 1.90
CA PRO A 110 -5.39 -7.20 2.95
C PRO A 110 -5.63 -5.76 3.38
N ALA A 111 -4.61 -4.89 3.39
CA ALA A 111 -4.80 -3.49 3.72
C ALA A 111 -5.76 -2.80 2.73
N LEU A 112 -5.60 -3.02 1.42
CA LEU A 112 -6.48 -2.45 0.40
C LEU A 112 -7.90 -3.03 0.49
N PHE A 113 -8.05 -4.35 0.51
CA PHE A 113 -9.38 -4.97 0.46
C PHE A 113 -10.17 -4.78 1.75
N ILE A 114 -9.53 -4.89 2.92
CA ILE A 114 -10.23 -4.66 4.19
C ILE A 114 -10.62 -3.19 4.30
N SER A 115 -9.75 -2.27 3.84
CA SER A 115 -10.06 -0.85 3.91
C SER A 115 -11.25 -0.49 2.99
N LEU A 116 -11.20 -0.86 1.70
CA LEU A 116 -12.32 -0.62 0.79
C LEU A 116 -13.60 -1.37 1.22
N GLY A 117 -13.46 -2.60 1.73
CA GLY A 117 -14.59 -3.39 2.22
C GLY A 117 -15.29 -2.75 3.42
N TYR A 118 -14.52 -2.14 4.33
CA TYR A 118 -15.09 -1.40 5.45
C TYR A 118 -15.88 -0.17 4.99
N ASN A 119 -15.35 0.62 4.04
CA ASN A 119 -16.10 1.75 3.48
C ASN A 119 -17.46 1.32 2.95
N PHE A 120 -17.51 0.23 2.16
CA PHE A 120 -18.77 -0.30 1.66
C PHE A 120 -19.74 -0.71 2.78
N ILE A 121 -19.26 -1.42 3.80
CA ILE A 121 -20.13 -1.84 4.93
C ILE A 121 -20.65 -0.63 5.70
N ASP A 122 -19.79 0.35 5.96
CA ASP A 122 -20.14 1.54 6.73
C ASP A 122 -21.23 2.37 6.03
N TYR A 123 -21.08 2.61 4.72
CA TYR A 123 -22.12 3.28 3.93
C TYR A 123 -23.36 2.41 3.70
N ALA A 124 -23.23 1.09 3.73
CA ALA A 124 -24.39 0.20 3.65
C ALA A 124 -25.27 0.25 4.91
N ILE A 125 -24.65 0.54 6.07
CA ILE A 125 -25.32 0.74 7.36
C ILE A 125 -25.84 2.18 7.48
N ASN A 126 -25.02 3.16 7.05
CA ASN A 126 -25.30 4.59 7.15
C ASN A 126 -25.31 5.24 5.76
N PRO A 127 -26.34 4.99 4.92
CA PRO A 127 -26.38 5.58 3.59
C PRO A 127 -26.62 7.09 3.63
N PRO A 128 -26.15 7.83 2.61
CA PRO A 128 -26.49 9.24 2.41
C PRO A 128 -28.00 9.43 2.22
N GLU A 129 -28.50 10.63 2.56
CA GLU A 129 -29.93 10.95 2.42
C GLU A 129 -30.43 10.77 0.97
N ASN A 130 -31.64 10.21 0.82
CA ASN A 130 -32.30 9.94 -0.47
C ASN A 130 -31.67 8.82 -1.34
N MET A 131 -30.84 7.95 -0.76
CA MET A 131 -30.33 6.75 -1.45
C MET A 131 -31.16 5.49 -1.09
N ASP A 132 -31.95 5.01 -2.05
CA ASP A 132 -32.62 3.72 -1.96
C ASP A 132 -31.76 2.62 -2.62
N GLY A 133 -31.43 1.56 -1.86
CA GLY A 133 -30.79 0.34 -2.39
C GLY A 133 -29.31 0.14 -2.03
N THR A 134 -28.99 -0.04 -0.74
CA THR A 134 -27.62 -0.30 -0.24
C THR A 134 -27.13 -1.75 -0.42
N VAL A 135 -27.93 -2.62 -1.04
CA VAL A 135 -27.61 -4.05 -1.21
C VAL A 135 -26.30 -4.25 -1.98
N GLY A 136 -26.03 -3.41 -2.98
CA GLY A 136 -24.78 -3.47 -3.74
C GLY A 136 -23.56 -3.24 -2.85
N TRP A 137 -23.65 -2.28 -1.92
CA TRP A 137 -22.58 -1.99 -0.97
C TRP A 137 -22.36 -3.13 0.02
N TRP A 138 -23.43 -3.77 0.51
CA TRP A 138 -23.31 -4.99 1.32
C TRP A 138 -22.54 -6.10 0.61
N ILE A 139 -22.89 -6.38 -0.65
CA ILE A 139 -22.24 -7.42 -1.45
C ILE A 139 -20.75 -7.09 -1.63
N CYS A 140 -20.43 -5.87 -2.06
CA CYS A 140 -19.05 -5.44 -2.27
C CYS A 140 -18.23 -5.51 -0.97
N GLY A 141 -18.79 -5.01 0.14
CA GLY A 141 -18.15 -5.02 1.44
C GLY A 141 -17.80 -6.42 1.94
N VAL A 142 -18.74 -7.37 1.83
CA VAL A 142 -18.52 -8.77 2.22
C VAL A 142 -17.49 -9.44 1.32
N ILE A 143 -17.57 -9.27 0.00
CA ILE A 143 -16.61 -9.88 -0.94
C ILE A 143 -15.21 -9.37 -0.68
N PHE A 144 -15.04 -8.06 -0.51
CA PHE A 144 -13.72 -7.47 -0.20
C PHE A 144 -13.21 -7.92 1.17
N GLY A 145 -14.08 -8.03 2.17
CA GLY A 145 -13.75 -8.67 3.44
C GLY A 145 -13.22 -10.09 3.24
N LEU A 146 -13.92 -10.93 2.47
CA LEU A 146 -13.49 -12.31 2.18
C LEU A 146 -12.19 -12.39 1.38
N MET A 147 -11.87 -11.39 0.55
CA MET A 147 -10.60 -11.33 -0.17
C MET A 147 -9.43 -10.87 0.71
N GLY A 148 -9.70 -10.00 1.68
CA GLY A 148 -8.68 -9.42 2.55
C GLY A 148 -8.42 -10.24 3.83
N LEU A 149 -9.46 -10.67 4.54
CA LEU A 149 -9.34 -11.29 5.86
C LEU A 149 -8.46 -12.56 5.87
N PRO A 150 -8.63 -13.51 4.92
CA PRO A 150 -7.80 -14.73 4.90
C PRO A 150 -6.32 -14.44 4.69
N ALA A 151 -5.96 -13.36 3.99
CA ALA A 151 -4.58 -12.98 3.77
C ALA A 151 -3.85 -12.57 5.06
N LEU A 152 -4.59 -12.13 6.10
CA LEU A 152 -4.01 -11.83 7.42
C LEU A 152 -3.43 -13.06 8.11
N LEU A 153 -3.97 -14.26 7.83
CA LEU A 153 -3.44 -15.51 8.39
C LEU A 153 -2.01 -15.82 7.90
N GLY A 154 -1.58 -15.20 6.79
CA GLY A 154 -0.24 -15.33 6.24
C GLY A 154 0.84 -14.50 6.97
N ILE A 155 0.46 -13.53 7.81
CA ILE A 155 1.40 -12.65 8.54
C ILE A 155 2.52 -13.42 9.25
N PRO A 156 2.26 -14.45 10.10
CA PRO A 156 3.34 -15.16 10.79
C PRO A 156 4.32 -15.85 9.83
N MET A 157 3.85 -16.30 8.67
CA MET A 157 4.70 -16.90 7.64
C MET A 157 5.61 -15.84 7.01
N LEU A 158 5.06 -14.67 6.66
CA LEU A 158 5.81 -13.56 6.09
C LEU A 158 6.89 -13.03 7.05
N VAL A 159 6.54 -12.88 8.33
CA VAL A 159 7.50 -12.44 9.37
C VAL A 159 8.64 -13.46 9.55
N LYS A 160 8.31 -14.77 9.53
CA LYS A 160 9.32 -15.84 9.65
C LYS A 160 10.26 -15.90 8.44
N ALA A 161 9.80 -15.50 7.25
CA ALA A 161 10.62 -15.46 6.04
C ALA A 161 11.73 -14.40 6.08
N ILE A 162 11.63 -13.41 6.97
CA ILE A 162 12.65 -12.36 7.14
C ILE A 162 13.83 -12.91 7.94
N GLN A 163 15.06 -12.58 7.48
CA GLN A 163 16.31 -12.89 8.17
C GLN A 163 16.23 -12.51 9.67
N PRO A 164 16.56 -13.43 10.59
CA PRO A 164 16.33 -13.23 12.03
C PRO A 164 17.11 -12.04 12.58
N GLU A 165 18.35 -11.84 12.13
CA GLU A 165 19.23 -10.75 12.58
C GLU A 165 18.71 -9.35 12.21
N ARG A 166 17.95 -9.23 11.11
CA ARG A 166 17.45 -7.95 10.58
C ARG A 166 15.95 -7.76 10.78
N ARG A 167 15.24 -8.78 11.28
CA ARG A 167 13.79 -8.82 11.38
C ARG A 167 13.22 -7.62 12.11
N THR A 168 13.74 -7.31 13.29
CA THR A 168 13.25 -6.19 14.11
C THR A 168 13.39 -4.86 13.39
N ALA A 169 14.55 -4.60 12.75
CA ALA A 169 14.78 -3.36 12.01
C ALA A 169 13.85 -3.22 10.80
N VAL A 170 13.64 -4.30 10.03
CA VAL A 170 12.70 -4.32 8.89
C VAL A 170 11.27 -4.05 9.36
N LEU A 171 10.82 -4.71 10.42
CA LEU A 171 9.46 -4.53 10.96
C LEU A 171 9.24 -3.13 11.51
N MET A 172 10.19 -2.59 12.27
CA MET A 172 10.13 -1.20 12.73
C MET A 172 10.05 -0.22 11.56
N THR A 173 10.90 -0.40 10.54
CA THR A 173 10.89 0.43 9.33
C THR A 173 9.53 0.36 8.63
N PHE A 174 8.97 -0.85 8.48
CA PHE A 174 7.67 -1.07 7.86
C PHE A 174 6.54 -0.38 8.62
N VAL A 175 6.44 -0.60 9.94
CA VAL A 175 5.39 -0.01 10.78
C VAL A 175 5.48 1.52 10.82
N LEU A 176 6.70 2.06 10.96
CA LEU A 176 6.91 3.52 10.95
C LEU A 176 6.54 4.12 9.59
N ALA A 177 6.89 3.46 8.48
CA ALA A 177 6.52 3.91 7.14
C ALA A 177 5.00 3.86 6.92
N CYS A 178 4.32 2.81 7.39
CA CYS A 178 2.85 2.75 7.36
C CYS A 178 2.23 3.91 8.14
N GLY A 179 2.70 4.16 9.37
CA GLY A 179 2.24 5.29 10.18
C GLY A 179 2.47 6.63 9.49
N ALA A 180 3.66 6.85 8.92
CA ALA A 180 4.00 8.07 8.19
C ALA A 180 3.08 8.27 6.97
N GLY A 181 2.81 7.21 6.19
CA GLY A 181 1.94 7.29 5.02
C GLY A 181 0.48 7.59 5.38
N ILE A 182 -0.03 6.99 6.47
CA ILE A 182 -1.37 7.26 6.98
C ILE A 182 -1.49 8.72 7.43
N VAL A 183 -0.53 9.19 8.23
CA VAL A 183 -0.50 10.59 8.71
C VAL A 183 -0.42 11.55 7.53
N LEU A 184 0.41 11.26 6.53
CA LEU A 184 0.50 12.07 5.32
C LEU A 184 -0.85 12.14 4.59
N GLY A 185 -1.55 11.01 4.46
CA GLY A 185 -2.88 10.95 3.85
C GLY A 185 -3.91 11.79 4.60
N ILE A 186 -3.92 11.71 5.94
CA ILE A 186 -4.81 12.52 6.79
C ILE A 186 -4.50 14.01 6.65
N VAL A 187 -3.22 14.39 6.65
CA VAL A 187 -2.79 15.79 6.52
C VAL A 187 -3.20 16.35 5.16
N ILE A 188 -2.99 15.60 4.08
CA ILE A 188 -3.41 16.02 2.74
C ILE A 188 -4.92 16.14 2.66
N ARG A 189 -5.68 15.18 3.21
CA ARG A 189 -7.14 15.26 3.28
C ARG A 189 -7.61 16.53 3.98
N ASN A 190 -7.02 16.85 5.13
CA ASN A 190 -7.38 18.05 5.90
C ASN A 190 -6.94 19.37 5.23
N ALA A 191 -6.04 19.31 4.24
CA ALA A 191 -5.58 20.49 3.51
C ALA A 191 -6.46 20.82 2.30
N ILE A 192 -7.26 19.87 1.81
CA ILE A 192 -8.07 19.98 0.60
C ILE A 192 -9.58 19.94 0.87
N GLY A 193 -9.98 19.74 2.13
CA GLY A 193 -11.37 19.67 2.58
C GLY A 193 -11.68 20.71 3.64
#